data_AF-A0A2N6K567-F1
#
_entry.id   AF-A0A2N6K567-F1
#
_cell.length_a   1.000
_cell.length_b   1.000
_cell.length_c   1.000
_cell.angle_alpha   90.00
_cell.angle_beta   90.00
_cell.angle_gamma   90.00
#
_symmetry.space_group_name_H-M   'P 1'
#
loop_
_entity.id
_entity.type
_entity.pdbx_description
1 polymer ?
#
loop_
_entity_poly.entity_id
_entity_poly.type
_entity_poly.pdbx_seq_one_letter_code
_entity_poly.pdbx_strand_id
1 'polypeptide(L)'
;MTLVEFDSESLTDAEWDIAHAIAQTLVKADTDVNELGKAIAYLRTIVKEPDATSRFFKYLKTLVSNGKQISHSNRTIDYYRSIEKTCSDYLKTITDAQKILQILGWVSRLMRYYKDAGVPIGEIAISTPSPVESARQVEIAKVMKSQDFQVEQILEAKVTKISGNKVTYEILGTIKLTEKEPKKAGVLQEGQTVKVKIVSLKEDGSIKSVKCVD
;
A
#
# COMPACT_ATOMS: atom_id res chain seq x y z
N MET A 1 -28.11 -26.94 17.08
CA MET A 1 -26.68 -27.32 16.98
C MET A 1 -26.00 -26.19 16.22
N THR A 2 -25.45 -25.23 16.95
CA THR A 2 -24.74 -24.08 16.38
C THR A 2 -23.46 -24.60 15.74
N LEU A 3 -23.37 -24.45 14.41
CA LEU A 3 -22.11 -24.61 13.69
C LEU A 3 -21.23 -23.46 14.15
N VAL A 4 -20.30 -23.76 15.04
CA VAL A 4 -19.15 -22.92 15.31
C VAL A 4 -18.31 -23.01 14.05
N GLU A 5 -18.39 -21.99 13.20
CA GLU A 5 -17.37 -21.75 12.18
C GLU A 5 -16.05 -21.59 12.94
N PHE A 6 -15.22 -22.64 12.87
CA PHE A 6 -13.82 -22.51 13.19
C PHE A 6 -13.23 -21.61 12.10
N ASP A 7 -13.15 -20.31 12.38
CA ASP A 7 -12.31 -19.37 11.62
C ASP A 7 -10.89 -19.95 11.67
N SER A 8 -10.53 -20.73 10.66
CA SER A 8 -9.15 -21.15 10.46
C SER A 8 -8.34 -19.86 10.31
N GLU A 9 -7.41 -19.66 11.25
CA GLU A 9 -6.42 -18.57 11.35
C GLU A 9 -5.69 -18.33 10.02
N SER A 10 -6.38 -17.70 9.07
CA SER A 10 -5.88 -17.40 7.73
C SER A 10 -5.69 -15.90 7.62
N LEU A 11 -4.60 -15.51 6.95
CA LEU A 11 -4.36 -14.11 6.64
C LEU A 11 -5.47 -13.63 5.69
N THR A 12 -5.97 -12.41 5.91
CA THR A 12 -6.82 -11.73 4.93
C THR A 12 -6.03 -11.44 3.66
N ASP A 13 -6.72 -11.15 2.55
CA ASP A 13 -6.07 -10.77 1.28
C ASP A 13 -5.09 -9.60 1.47
N ALA A 14 -5.47 -8.59 2.26
CA ALA A 14 -4.59 -7.45 2.56
C ALA A 14 -3.34 -7.87 3.36
N GLU A 15 -3.48 -8.82 4.29
CA GLU A 15 -2.36 -9.33 5.08
C GLU A 15 -1.43 -10.22 4.23
N TRP A 16 -1.98 -10.94 3.26
CA TRP A 16 -1.22 -11.67 2.24
C TRP A 16 -0.43 -10.73 1.33
N ASP A 17 -1.04 -9.66 0.84
CA ASP A 17 -0.38 -8.63 0.03
C ASP A 17 0.79 -8.00 0.80
N ILE A 18 0.59 -7.70 2.08
CA ILE A 18 1.65 -7.22 2.98
C ILE A 18 2.76 -8.27 3.08
N ALA A 19 2.44 -9.54 3.32
CA ALA A 19 3.44 -10.61 3.44
C ALA A 19 4.27 -10.76 2.15
N HIS A 20 3.62 -10.73 0.98
CA HIS A 20 4.27 -10.78 -0.31
C HIS A 20 5.18 -9.57 -0.53
N ALA A 21 4.69 -8.37 -0.26
CA ALA A 21 5.46 -7.14 -0.49
C ALA A 21 6.68 -7.05 0.43
N ILE A 22 6.55 -7.43 1.71
CA ILE A 22 7.70 -7.52 2.64
C ILE A 22 8.71 -8.56 2.11
N ALA A 23 8.25 -9.77 1.77
CA ALA A 23 9.15 -10.85 1.35
C ALA A 23 9.93 -10.48 0.09
N GLN A 24 9.27 -9.93 -0.93
CA GLN A 24 9.93 -9.50 -2.16
C GLN A 24 10.90 -8.36 -1.91
N THR A 25 10.54 -7.39 -1.06
CA THR A 25 11.42 -6.26 -0.70
C THR A 25 12.69 -6.76 -0.03
N LEU A 26 12.57 -7.66 0.95
CA LEU A 26 13.72 -8.22 1.66
C LEU A 26 14.59 -9.11 0.76
N VAL A 27 13.99 -9.88 -0.15
CA VAL A 27 14.74 -10.69 -1.14
C VAL A 27 15.48 -9.81 -2.14
N LYS A 28 14.84 -8.75 -2.67
CA LYS A 28 15.50 -7.77 -3.56
C LYS A 28 16.66 -7.06 -2.88
N ALA A 29 16.58 -6.86 -1.57
CA ALA A 29 17.65 -6.30 -0.75
C ALA A 29 18.73 -7.34 -0.34
N ASP A 30 18.66 -8.58 -0.84
CA ASP A 30 19.53 -9.70 -0.47
C ASP A 30 19.60 -9.93 1.06
N THR A 31 18.49 -9.69 1.75
CA THR A 31 18.40 -9.83 3.20
C THR A 31 18.41 -11.31 3.59
N ASP A 32 19.24 -11.67 4.57
CA ASP A 32 19.26 -13.03 5.10
C ASP A 32 17.97 -13.36 5.88
N VAL A 33 17.25 -14.38 5.41
CA VAL A 33 16.04 -14.90 6.05
C VAL A 33 16.27 -15.37 7.48
N ASN A 34 17.48 -15.78 7.84
CA ASN A 34 17.83 -16.19 9.20
C ASN A 34 17.84 -15.00 10.17
N GLU A 35 18.26 -13.80 9.73
CA GLU A 35 18.19 -12.60 10.55
C GLU A 35 16.75 -12.16 10.79
N LEU A 36 15.87 -12.27 9.77
CA LEU A 36 14.43 -12.11 9.98
C LEU A 36 13.88 -13.16 10.96
N GLY A 37 14.36 -14.40 10.86
CA GLY A 37 13.99 -15.49 11.77
C GLY A 37 14.27 -15.18 13.25
N LYS A 38 15.38 -14.50 13.57
CA LYS A 38 15.69 -14.05 14.93
C LYS A 38 14.69 -13.00 15.43
N ALA A 39 14.29 -12.06 14.58
CA ALA A 39 13.26 -11.08 14.93
C ALA A 39 11.89 -11.73 15.17
N ILE A 40 11.52 -12.72 14.35
CA ILE A 40 10.30 -13.53 14.54
C ILE A 40 10.35 -14.30 15.86
N ALA A 41 11.50 -14.90 16.18
CA ALA A 41 11.69 -15.63 17.43
C ALA A 41 11.51 -14.71 18.64
N TYR A 42 12.07 -13.50 18.60
CA TYR A 42 11.86 -12.48 19.64
C TYR A 42 10.38 -12.11 19.79
N LEU A 43 9.68 -11.80 18.69
CA LEU A 43 8.26 -11.47 18.75
C LEU A 43 7.45 -12.62 19.38
N ARG A 44 7.73 -13.85 18.98
CA ARG A 44 7.06 -15.05 19.52
C ARG A 44 7.20 -15.16 21.05
N THR A 45 8.33 -14.75 21.64
CA THR A 45 8.50 -14.80 23.10
C THR A 45 7.67 -13.76 23.84
N ILE A 46 7.38 -12.62 23.21
CA ILE A 46 6.68 -11.48 23.84
C ILE A 46 5.25 -11.29 23.35
N VAL A 47 4.76 -12.08 22.40
CA VAL A 47 3.49 -11.84 21.68
C VAL A 47 2.25 -11.78 22.59
N LYS A 48 2.31 -12.38 23.78
CA LYS A 48 1.23 -12.36 24.79
C LYS A 48 1.38 -11.26 25.83
N GLU A 49 2.49 -10.53 25.81
CA GLU A 49 2.77 -9.44 26.75
C GLU A 49 2.01 -8.16 26.35
N PRO A 50 1.72 -7.27 27.32
CA PRO A 50 1.25 -5.94 26.99
C PRO A 50 2.28 -5.21 26.12
N ASP A 51 1.77 -4.40 25.19
CA ASP A 51 2.56 -3.57 24.29
C ASP A 51 3.55 -4.34 23.38
N ALA A 52 3.33 -5.65 23.16
CA ALA A 52 4.20 -6.52 22.38
C ALA A 52 4.60 -5.95 21.01
N THR A 53 3.64 -5.34 20.29
CA THR A 53 3.88 -4.67 19.01
C THR A 53 4.91 -3.54 19.14
N SER A 54 4.74 -2.66 20.14
CA SER A 54 5.68 -1.56 20.37
C SER A 54 7.07 -2.06 20.78
N ARG A 55 7.13 -3.11 21.62
CA ARG A 55 8.37 -3.76 22.05
C ARG A 55 9.10 -4.38 20.87
N PHE A 56 8.37 -5.00 19.94
CA PHE A 56 8.92 -5.53 18.69
C PHE A 56 9.56 -4.45 17.83
N PHE A 57 8.85 -3.35 17.53
CA PHE A 57 9.45 -2.26 16.75
C PHE A 57 10.63 -1.59 17.47
N LYS A 58 10.58 -1.47 18.80
CA LYS A 58 11.71 -0.99 19.61
C LYS A 58 12.91 -1.93 19.49
N TYR A 59 12.69 -3.24 19.52
CA TYR A 59 13.72 -4.24 19.33
C TYR A 59 14.38 -4.12 17.95
N LEU A 60 13.61 -3.98 16.86
CA LEU A 60 14.16 -3.78 15.51
C LEU A 60 15.06 -2.53 15.44
N LYS A 61 14.60 -1.40 16.01
CA LYS A 61 15.41 -0.18 16.11
C LYS A 61 16.69 -0.38 16.94
N THR A 62 16.62 -1.23 17.95
CA THR A 62 17.77 -1.56 18.82
C THR A 62 18.80 -2.41 18.04
N LEU A 63 18.35 -3.36 17.21
CA LEU A 63 19.24 -4.11 16.32
C LEU A 63 19.99 -3.19 15.34
N VAL A 64 19.31 -2.18 14.78
CA VAL A 64 19.96 -1.20 13.90
C VAL A 64 20.96 -0.33 14.66
N SER A 65 20.57 0.18 15.83
CA SER A 65 21.39 1.12 16.62
C SER A 65 22.64 0.44 17.20
N ASN A 66 22.47 -0.78 17.71
CA ASN A 66 23.54 -1.54 18.37
C ASN A 66 24.21 -2.54 17.41
N GLY A 67 23.79 -2.60 16.15
CA GLY A 67 24.27 -3.54 15.14
C GLY A 67 25.78 -3.58 15.01
N LYS A 68 26.46 -2.44 15.17
CA LYS A 68 27.93 -2.35 15.13
C LYS A 68 28.64 -3.08 16.27
N GLN A 69 27.99 -3.25 17.42
CA GLN A 69 28.55 -3.90 18.60
C GLN A 69 28.21 -5.39 18.66
N ILE A 70 27.06 -5.78 18.11
CA ILE A 70 26.56 -7.16 18.14
C ILE A 70 26.85 -7.95 16.86
N SER A 71 27.22 -7.26 15.78
CA SER A 71 27.52 -7.90 14.50
C SER A 71 29.02 -8.12 14.31
N HIS A 72 29.34 -9.32 13.83
CA HIS A 72 30.69 -9.67 13.37
C HIS A 72 30.98 -9.22 11.93
N SER A 73 30.00 -8.62 11.22
CA SER A 73 30.16 -8.13 9.85
C SER A 73 29.34 -6.86 9.57
N ASN A 74 29.82 -6.03 8.64
CA ASN A 74 29.04 -4.86 8.19
C ASN A 74 27.74 -5.29 7.47
N ARG A 75 27.74 -6.47 6.84
CA ARG A 75 26.61 -7.01 6.07
C ARG A 75 25.38 -7.29 6.94
N THR A 76 25.57 -7.78 8.17
CA THR A 76 24.46 -8.05 9.09
C THR A 76 23.73 -6.77 9.52
N ILE A 77 24.44 -5.64 9.60
CA ILE A 77 23.83 -4.35 9.97
C ILE A 77 22.88 -3.89 8.85
N ASP A 78 23.26 -4.08 7.59
CA ASP A 78 22.42 -3.72 6.44
C ASP A 78 21.17 -4.60 6.36
N TYR A 79 21.25 -5.87 6.79
CA TYR A 79 20.06 -6.71 6.98
C TYR A 79 19.13 -6.13 8.05
N TYR A 80 19.66 -5.73 9.21
CA TYR A 80 18.83 -5.11 10.26
C TYR A 80 18.17 -3.82 9.81
N ARG A 81 18.87 -2.98 9.04
CA ARG A 81 18.29 -1.76 8.45
C ARG A 81 17.16 -2.10 7.48
N SER A 82 17.36 -3.10 6.63
CA SER A 82 16.37 -3.52 5.65
C SER A 82 15.13 -4.10 6.33
N ILE A 83 15.32 -4.94 7.36
CA ILE A 83 14.23 -5.53 8.15
C ILE A 83 13.48 -4.44 8.91
N GLU A 84 14.18 -3.56 9.64
CA GLU A 84 13.54 -2.50 10.43
C GLU A 84 12.72 -1.58 9.53
N LYS A 85 13.32 -1.07 8.44
CA LYS A 85 12.63 -0.19 7.51
C LYS A 85 11.40 -0.85 6.89
N THR A 86 11.56 -2.07 6.36
CA THR A 86 10.46 -2.78 5.70
C THR A 86 9.34 -3.11 6.68
N CYS A 87 9.64 -3.63 7.87
CA CYS A 87 8.62 -3.88 8.88
C CYS A 87 7.92 -2.58 9.31
N SER A 88 8.67 -1.50 9.56
CA SER A 88 8.09 -0.20 9.93
C SER A 88 7.19 0.37 8.83
N ASP A 89 7.55 0.24 7.56
CA ASP A 89 6.77 0.77 6.44
C ASP A 89 5.45 0.02 6.24
N TYR A 90 5.49 -1.32 6.28
CA TYR A 90 4.37 -2.18 5.92
C TYR A 90 3.48 -2.61 7.11
N LEU A 91 4.01 -2.64 8.33
CA LEU A 91 3.28 -3.18 9.49
C LEU A 91 2.82 -2.09 10.49
N LYS A 92 3.15 -0.80 10.27
CA LYS A 92 2.84 0.30 11.20
C LYS A 92 1.37 0.44 11.57
N THR A 93 0.45 0.03 10.70
CA THR A 93 -1.01 0.12 10.93
C THR A 93 -1.58 -1.10 11.63
N ILE A 94 -0.80 -2.18 11.78
CA ILE A 94 -1.22 -3.39 12.46
C ILE A 94 -0.83 -3.28 13.93
N THR A 95 -1.82 -3.21 14.80
CA THR A 95 -1.60 -3.08 16.24
C THR A 95 -1.50 -4.42 16.96
N ASP A 96 -2.03 -5.48 16.35
CA ASP A 96 -2.05 -6.83 16.91
C ASP A 96 -0.73 -7.58 16.67
N ALA A 97 -0.04 -7.91 17.76
CA ALA A 97 1.22 -8.64 17.74
C ALA A 97 1.09 -10.09 17.24
N GLN A 98 -0.03 -10.77 17.53
CA GLN A 98 -0.28 -12.11 16.98
C GLN A 98 -0.41 -12.05 15.48
N LYS A 99 -1.10 -11.02 14.97
CA LYS A 99 -1.26 -10.83 13.54
C LYS A 99 0.07 -10.53 12.85
N ILE A 100 0.89 -9.65 13.43
CA ILE A 100 2.26 -9.40 12.93
C ILE A 100 3.06 -10.71 12.92
N LEU A 101 2.96 -11.52 13.96
CA LEU A 101 3.68 -12.80 14.04
C LEU A 101 3.26 -13.77 12.93
N GLN A 102 1.96 -13.86 12.64
CA GLN A 102 1.44 -14.69 11.53
C GLN A 102 1.94 -14.20 10.17
N ILE A 103 1.86 -12.89 9.90
CA ILE A 103 2.36 -12.27 8.67
C ILE A 103 3.85 -12.56 8.49
N LEU A 104 4.68 -12.28 9.51
CA LEU A 104 6.12 -12.51 9.42
C LEU A 104 6.47 -14.00 9.28
N GLY A 105 5.67 -14.89 9.85
CA GLY A 105 5.79 -16.33 9.63
C GLY A 105 5.63 -16.71 8.16
N TRP A 106 4.70 -16.08 7.45
CA TRP A 106 4.54 -16.25 6.00
C TRP A 106 5.64 -15.56 5.20
N VAL A 107 6.06 -14.36 5.59
CA VAL A 107 7.20 -13.65 4.97
C VAL A 107 8.44 -14.54 4.93
N SER A 108 8.80 -15.22 6.03
CA SER A 108 9.96 -16.11 6.05
C SER A 108 9.86 -17.26 5.05
N ARG A 109 8.66 -17.83 4.86
CA ARG A 109 8.41 -18.89 3.86
C ARG A 109 8.49 -18.33 2.44
N LEU A 110 7.87 -17.18 2.20
CA LEU A 110 7.86 -16.49 0.91
C LEU A 110 9.26 -16.03 0.48
N MET A 111 10.09 -15.57 1.42
CA MET A 111 11.48 -15.21 1.12
C MET A 111 12.26 -16.42 0.57
N ARG A 112 12.10 -17.60 1.17
CA ARG A 112 12.72 -18.84 0.67
C ARG A 112 12.17 -19.21 -0.70
N TYR A 113 10.85 -19.17 -0.84
CA TYR A 113 10.19 -19.42 -2.13
C TYR A 113 10.75 -18.51 -3.24
N TYR A 114 10.83 -17.20 -3.04
CA TYR A 114 11.33 -16.27 -4.04
C TYR A 114 12.83 -16.40 -4.31
N LYS A 115 13.62 -16.79 -3.31
CA LYS A 115 15.05 -16.99 -3.46
C LYS A 115 15.37 -18.30 -4.20
N ASP A 116 14.66 -19.37 -3.88
CA ASP A 116 14.98 -20.73 -4.32
C ASP A 116 14.24 -21.12 -5.61
N ALA A 117 13.04 -20.62 -5.84
CA ALA A 117 12.23 -21.00 -7.00
C ALA A 117 12.64 -20.30 -8.30
N GLY A 118 13.61 -19.38 -8.27
CA GLY A 118 14.04 -18.61 -9.45
C GLY A 118 12.92 -17.80 -10.09
N VAL A 119 11.79 -17.61 -9.39
CA VAL A 119 10.62 -16.89 -9.90
C VAL A 119 11.04 -15.43 -10.11
N PRO A 120 10.91 -14.88 -11.33
CA PRO A 120 11.19 -13.49 -11.59
C PRO A 120 10.38 -12.63 -10.63
N ILE A 121 11.07 -11.81 -9.83
CA ILE A 121 10.44 -10.87 -8.90
C ILE A 121 9.84 -9.70 -9.71
N GLY A 122 8.82 -9.99 -10.53
CA GLY A 122 8.27 -9.10 -11.52
C GLY A 122 6.97 -9.55 -12.20
N GLU A 123 6.56 -10.83 -12.12
CA GLU A 123 5.31 -11.29 -12.77
C GLU A 123 4.10 -11.36 -11.83
N ILE A 124 4.28 -11.15 -10.53
CA ILE A 124 3.14 -10.92 -9.63
C ILE A 124 2.97 -9.42 -9.57
N ALA A 125 1.91 -8.90 -10.20
CA ALA A 125 1.57 -7.48 -10.20
C ALA A 125 1.58 -6.96 -8.75
N ILE A 126 2.65 -6.27 -8.38
CA ILE A 126 2.77 -5.59 -7.11
C ILE A 126 1.79 -4.42 -7.19
N SER A 127 0.65 -4.53 -6.52
CA SER A 127 -0.03 -3.37 -5.97
C SER A 127 0.97 -2.73 -5.02
N THR A 128 1.69 -1.70 -5.48
CA THR A 128 2.60 -0.92 -4.64
C THR A 128 1.89 -0.56 -3.34
N PRO A 129 2.52 -0.74 -2.17
CA PRO A 129 1.99 -0.20 -0.91
C PRO A 129 2.03 1.33 -0.98
N SER A 130 0.99 1.92 -1.54
CA SER A 130 0.73 3.34 -1.33
C SER A 130 0.46 3.52 0.17
N PRO A 131 1.00 4.56 0.82
CA PRO A 131 0.75 4.81 2.23
C PRO A 131 -0.76 5.02 2.42
N VAL A 132 -1.40 4.01 3.00
CA VAL A 132 -2.73 3.94 3.60
C VAL A 132 -3.54 5.25 3.47
N GLU A 133 -4.33 5.34 2.41
CA GLU A 133 -5.57 6.10 2.42
C GLU A 133 -6.75 5.11 2.36
N SER A 134 -7.45 5.03 3.50
CA SER A 134 -8.82 4.55 3.77
C SER A 134 -9.47 3.52 2.83
N ALA A 135 -9.99 2.43 3.42
CA ALA A 135 -10.80 1.37 2.83
C ALA A 135 -11.91 1.80 1.84
N ARG A 136 -12.32 3.07 1.82
CA ARG A 136 -13.17 3.65 0.77
C ARG A 136 -12.56 3.61 -0.63
N GLN A 137 -11.23 3.72 -0.77
CA GLN A 137 -10.57 3.75 -2.08
C GLN A 137 -10.50 2.38 -2.75
N VAL A 138 -10.58 1.29 -1.98
CA VAL A 138 -10.60 -0.09 -2.49
C VAL A 138 -11.95 -0.43 -3.13
N GLU A 139 -13.05 0.03 -2.55
CA GLU A 139 -14.37 -0.01 -3.20
C GLU A 139 -14.38 0.82 -4.49
N ILE A 140 -13.75 2.00 -4.48
CA ILE A 140 -13.70 2.89 -5.64
C ILE A 140 -12.86 2.29 -6.78
N ALA A 141 -11.73 1.63 -6.51
CA ALA A 141 -10.92 0.93 -7.53
C ALA A 141 -11.66 -0.26 -8.18
N LYS A 142 -12.56 -0.92 -7.44
CA LYS A 142 -13.41 -1.99 -7.97
C LYS A 142 -14.50 -1.45 -8.91
N VAL A 143 -15.02 -0.25 -8.65
CA VAL A 143 -15.91 0.46 -9.59
C VAL A 143 -15.15 0.93 -10.83
N MET A 144 -13.92 1.42 -10.67
CA MET A 144 -13.10 1.92 -11.80
C MET A 144 -12.63 0.83 -12.78
N LYS A 145 -12.43 -0.42 -12.33
CA LYS A 145 -12.14 -1.54 -13.25
C LYS A 145 -13.37 -2.04 -14.03
N SER A 146 -14.57 -1.56 -13.69
CA SER A 146 -15.83 -2.03 -14.27
C SER A 146 -16.53 -0.98 -15.16
N GLN A 147 -15.98 0.23 -15.28
CA GLN A 147 -16.54 1.29 -16.13
C GLN A 147 -15.60 1.59 -17.30
N ASP A 148 -15.98 1.08 -18.47
CA ASP A 148 -15.42 1.54 -19.73
C ASP A 148 -15.86 2.99 -19.98
N PHE A 149 -14.97 3.94 -19.72
CA PHE A 149 -15.21 5.34 -20.05
C PHE A 149 -15.29 5.50 -21.57
N GLN A 150 -16.24 6.32 -22.04
CA GLN A 150 -16.33 6.67 -23.46
C GLN A 150 -16.02 8.14 -23.67
N VAL A 151 -15.35 8.45 -24.78
CA VAL A 151 -15.22 9.82 -25.26
C VAL A 151 -16.63 10.38 -25.45
N GLU A 152 -16.83 11.65 -25.06
CA GLU A 152 -18.13 12.34 -25.01
C GLU A 152 -19.06 12.03 -23.83
N GLN A 153 -18.72 11.07 -22.96
CA GLN A 153 -19.49 10.80 -21.75
C GLN A 153 -19.47 12.01 -20.79
N ILE A 154 -20.63 12.32 -20.20
CA ILE A 154 -20.80 13.39 -19.22
C ILE A 154 -20.79 12.78 -17.82
N LEU A 155 -19.96 13.34 -16.94
CA LEU A 155 -19.79 12.93 -15.55
C LEU A 155 -19.96 14.12 -14.62
N GLU A 156 -20.40 13.86 -13.39
CA GLU A 156 -20.38 14.87 -12.33
C GLU A 156 -18.97 14.98 -11.74
N ALA A 157 -18.51 16.21 -11.53
CA ALA A 157 -17.21 16.52 -10.98
C ALA A 157 -17.30 17.65 -9.97
N LYS A 158 -16.55 17.54 -8.88
CA LYS A 158 -16.41 18.60 -7.90
C LYS A 158 -15.23 19.50 -8.24
N VAL A 159 -15.43 20.81 -8.27
CA VAL A 159 -14.34 21.76 -8.40
C VAL A 159 -13.57 21.79 -7.08
N THR A 160 -12.29 21.41 -7.11
CA THR A 160 -11.44 21.34 -5.90
C THR A 160 -10.48 22.50 -5.78
N LYS A 161 -10.08 23.10 -6.90
CA LYS A 161 -9.14 24.21 -6.91
C LYS A 161 -9.27 25.05 -8.17
N ILE A 162 -9.24 26.38 -8.02
CA ILE A 162 -9.19 27.32 -9.15
C ILE A 162 -7.91 28.15 -9.05
N SER A 163 -7.12 28.20 -10.12
CA SER A 163 -5.88 28.96 -10.18
C SER A 163 -5.77 29.69 -11.52
N GLY A 164 -6.20 30.96 -11.52
CA GLY A 164 -6.34 31.76 -12.74
C GLY A 164 -7.32 31.10 -13.71
N ASN A 165 -6.85 30.77 -14.92
CA ASN A 165 -7.66 30.10 -15.95
C ASN A 165 -7.61 28.57 -15.85
N LYS A 166 -7.08 27.99 -14.78
CA LYS A 166 -7.00 26.54 -14.57
C LYS A 166 -7.97 26.11 -13.47
N VAL A 167 -8.73 25.06 -13.73
CA VAL A 167 -9.71 24.50 -12.80
C VAL A 167 -9.39 23.04 -12.59
N THR A 168 -9.34 22.60 -11.33
CA THR A 168 -9.13 21.20 -10.97
C THR A 168 -10.46 20.56 -10.62
N TYR A 169 -10.83 19.55 -11.40
CA TYR A 169 -12.04 18.75 -11.25
C TYR A 169 -11.71 17.44 -10.57
N GLU A 170 -12.53 17.06 -9.59
CA GLU A 170 -12.52 15.77 -8.92
C GLU A 170 -13.74 14.97 -9.39
N ILE A 171 -13.49 14.00 -10.27
CA ILE A 171 -14.51 13.11 -10.82
C ILE A 171 -14.51 11.84 -9.97
N LEU A 172 -15.70 11.37 -9.58
CA LEU A 172 -15.87 10.17 -8.74
C LEU A 172 -15.03 10.20 -7.45
N GLY A 173 -14.80 11.39 -6.89
CA GLY A 173 -14.10 11.58 -5.62
C GLY A 173 -12.61 11.22 -5.60
N THR A 174 -12.02 10.90 -6.77
CA THR A 174 -10.66 10.35 -6.84
C THR A 174 -9.86 10.86 -8.03
N ILE A 175 -10.50 11.03 -9.19
CA ILE A 175 -9.80 11.45 -10.41
C ILE A 175 -9.68 12.97 -10.40
N LYS A 176 -8.47 13.48 -10.15
CA LYS A 176 -8.18 14.92 -10.20
C LYS A 176 -7.58 15.31 -11.55
N LEU A 177 -8.31 16.11 -12.32
CA LEU A 177 -7.86 16.63 -13.61
C LEU A 177 -7.86 18.16 -13.58
N THR A 178 -6.69 18.74 -13.86
CA THR A 178 -6.55 20.19 -13.99
C THR A 178 -6.65 20.59 -15.45
N GLU A 179 -7.71 21.32 -15.79
CA GLU A 179 -8.02 21.75 -17.14
C GLU A 179 -7.95 23.26 -17.27
N LYS A 180 -7.58 23.73 -18.47
CA LYS A 180 -7.54 25.16 -18.76
C LYS A 180 -8.92 25.60 -19.26
N GLU A 181 -9.62 26.36 -18.43
CA GLU A 181 -10.99 26.83 -18.64
C GLU A 181 -11.06 28.36 -18.71
N PRO A 182 -10.47 29.00 -19.73
CA PRO A 182 -10.34 30.46 -19.78
C PRO A 182 -11.68 31.22 -19.81
N LYS A 183 -12.78 30.56 -20.19
CA LYS A 183 -14.12 31.15 -20.25
C LYS A 183 -14.96 30.85 -19.01
N LYS A 184 -14.73 29.72 -18.35
CA LYS A 184 -15.56 29.22 -17.25
C LYS A 184 -14.90 29.34 -15.87
N ALA A 185 -13.56 29.45 -15.81
CA ALA A 185 -12.83 29.53 -14.54
C ALA A 185 -13.28 30.70 -13.65
N GLY A 186 -13.71 31.83 -14.24
CA GLY A 186 -14.21 32.99 -13.48
C GLY A 186 -15.63 32.85 -12.93
N VAL A 187 -16.40 31.85 -13.38
CA VAL A 187 -17.81 31.64 -12.97
C VAL A 187 -17.93 30.47 -11.98
N LEU A 188 -16.93 29.59 -11.94
CA LEU A 188 -16.91 28.42 -11.07
C LEU A 188 -16.44 28.78 -9.66
N GLN A 189 -16.93 28.02 -8.66
CA GLN A 189 -16.51 28.16 -7.27
C GLN A 189 -15.90 26.86 -6.75
N GLU A 190 -14.90 26.98 -5.86
CA GLU A 190 -14.34 25.82 -5.17
C GLU A 190 -15.42 25.15 -4.29
N GLY A 191 -15.51 23.83 -4.37
CA GLY A 191 -16.55 23.03 -3.73
C GLY A 191 -17.80 22.80 -4.57
N GLN A 192 -18.00 23.52 -5.68
CA GLN A 192 -19.16 23.37 -6.56
C GLN A 192 -19.12 22.04 -7.34
N THR A 193 -20.26 21.36 -7.45
CA THR A 193 -20.43 20.22 -8.37
C THR A 193 -20.88 20.72 -9.74
N VAL A 194 -20.20 20.28 -10.79
CA VAL A 194 -20.47 20.62 -12.19
C VAL A 194 -20.44 19.39 -13.08
N LYS A 195 -20.96 19.52 -14.28
CA LYS A 195 -20.89 18.46 -15.29
C LYS A 195 -19.66 18.67 -16.18
N VAL A 196 -18.90 17.61 -16.39
CA VAL A 196 -17.73 17.61 -17.27
C VAL A 196 -17.90 16.53 -18.33
N LYS A 197 -17.55 16.86 -19.57
CA LYS A 197 -17.55 15.96 -20.71
C LYS A 197 -16.13 15.42 -20.93
N ILE A 198 -15.99 14.11 -21.11
CA ILE A 198 -14.70 13.49 -21.47
C ILE A 198 -14.34 13.88 -22.91
N VAL A 199 -13.17 14.50 -23.07
CA VAL A 199 -12.64 14.94 -24.37
C VAL A 199 -11.66 13.93 -24.94
N SER A 200 -10.85 13.30 -24.09
CA SER A 200 -9.92 12.27 -24.53
C SER A 200 -9.62 11.25 -23.43
N LEU A 201 -9.30 10.04 -23.87
CA LEU A 201 -8.83 8.94 -23.03
C LEU A 201 -7.35 8.66 -23.35
N LYS A 202 -6.65 7.99 -22.43
CA LYS A 202 -5.30 7.45 -22.65
C LYS A 202 -5.40 6.03 -23.23
N GLU A 203 -4.26 5.48 -23.63
CA GLU A 203 -4.15 4.11 -24.17
C GLU A 203 -4.59 3.04 -23.16
N ASP A 204 -4.54 3.34 -21.87
CA ASP A 204 -4.99 2.49 -20.77
C ASP A 204 -6.50 2.61 -20.44
N GLY A 205 -7.25 3.40 -21.22
CA GLY A 205 -8.68 3.65 -21.00
C GLY A 205 -9.00 4.70 -19.93
N SER A 206 -7.99 5.27 -19.25
CA SER A 206 -8.20 6.32 -18.25
C SER A 206 -8.47 7.69 -18.88
N ILE A 207 -9.18 8.57 -18.15
CA ILE A 207 -9.52 9.91 -18.63
C ILE A 207 -8.25 10.75 -18.75
N LYS A 208 -7.97 11.23 -19.97
CA LYS A 208 -6.82 12.11 -20.27
C LYS A 208 -7.18 13.58 -20.12
N SER A 209 -8.37 13.97 -20.61
CA SER A 209 -8.83 15.35 -20.50
C SER A 209 -10.34 15.48 -20.48
N VAL A 210 -10.83 16.51 -19.79
CA VAL A 210 -12.26 16.83 -19.67
C VAL A 210 -12.54 18.29 -19.97
N LYS A 211 -13.81 18.62 -20.23
CA LYS A 211 -14.27 19.99 -20.43
C LYS A 211 -15.57 20.25 -19.70
N CYS A 212 -15.65 21.37 -19.00
CA CYS A 212 -16.86 21.74 -18.28
C CYS A 212 -18.01 22.04 -19.25
N VAL A 213 -19.10 21.30 -19.13
CA VAL A 213 -20.37 21.57 -19.80
C VAL A 213 -21.31 22.25 -18.81
N ASP A 214 -22.26 23.02 -19.33
CA ASP A 214 -23.26 23.72 -18.50
C ASP A 214 -24.34 22.76 -18.02
#